data_AF-A0A5J4V2I9-F1
#
_entry.id   AF-A0A5J4V2I9-F1
#
_cell.length_a   1.000
_cell.length_b   1.000
_cell.length_c   1.000
_cell.angle_alpha   90.00
_cell.angle_beta   90.00
_cell.angle_gamma   90.00
#
_symmetry.space_group_name_H-M   'P 1'
#
loop_
_entity.id
_entity.type
_entity.pdbx_description
1 polymer ?
#
loop_
_entity_poly.entity_id
_entity_poly.type
_entity_poly.pdbx_seq_one_letter_code
_entity_poly.pdbx_strand_id
1 'polypeptide(L)'
;MTRTKISIEDANRLLQLYDPNTNMNAIDKQKRSNISSILTKIGFYGQRNNVNVVEQAINAVVSRNIYMNQSKAATVIQNRVRKWFNQREQQRLTREQQLHMEQEQLQKQCELDIKELRE
;
A
#
# COMPACT_ATOMS: atom_id res chain seq x y z
N MET A 1 10.92 -17.99 6.10
CA MET A 1 11.62 -16.97 6.91
C MET A 1 10.95 -15.61 6.70
N THR A 2 10.36 -15.06 7.75
CA THR A 2 9.66 -13.77 7.75
C THR A 2 10.66 -12.64 8.02
N ARG A 3 10.88 -11.73 7.06
CA ARG A 3 11.81 -10.59 7.20
C ARG A 3 11.18 -9.49 8.08
N THR A 4 11.80 -9.18 9.21
CA THR A 4 11.39 -8.13 10.15
C THR A 4 11.87 -6.74 9.69
N LYS A 5 11.03 -5.70 9.85
CA LYS A 5 11.38 -4.30 9.53
C LYS A 5 12.43 -3.76 10.51
N ILE A 6 13.38 -2.98 9.99
CA ILE A 6 14.40 -2.25 10.77
C ILE A 6 13.83 -0.89 11.18
N SER A 7 14.08 -0.45 12.41
CA SER A 7 13.59 0.84 12.93
C SER A 7 14.48 2.02 12.49
N ILE A 8 13.96 3.26 12.56
CA ILE A 8 14.72 4.48 12.22
C ILE A 8 15.89 4.70 13.21
N GLU A 9 15.70 4.33 14.47
CA GLU A 9 16.74 4.33 15.51
C GLU A 9 17.92 3.44 15.12
N ASP A 10 17.62 2.24 14.60
CA ASP A 10 18.62 1.29 14.13
C ASP A 10 19.37 1.84 12.91
N ALA A 11 18.68 2.57 12.02
CA ALA A 11 19.29 3.21 10.85
C ALA A 11 20.23 4.38 11.24
N ASN A 12 19.82 5.23 12.20
CA ASN A 12 20.66 6.33 12.67
C ASN A 12 21.89 5.84 13.45
N ARG A 13 21.74 4.76 14.22
CA ARG A 13 22.89 4.09 14.83
C ARG A 13 23.87 3.62 13.76
N LEU A 14 23.41 2.99 12.67
CA LEU A 14 24.27 2.55 11.58
C LEU A 14 25.12 3.67 10.98
N LEU A 15 24.54 4.86 10.76
CA LEU A 15 25.28 6.02 10.22
C LEU A 15 26.40 6.48 11.17
N GLN A 16 26.14 6.52 12.48
CA GLN A 16 27.17 6.82 13.49
C GLN A 16 28.21 5.70 13.64
N LEU A 17 27.90 4.47 13.20
CA LEU A 17 28.87 3.37 13.25
C LEU A 17 29.97 3.54 12.21
N TYR A 18 29.65 4.21 11.09
CA TYR A 18 30.53 4.42 9.94
C TYR A 18 31.30 5.75 9.97
N ASP A 19 31.12 6.59 10.99
CA ASP A 19 31.94 7.79 11.18
C ASP A 19 33.38 7.39 11.58
N PRO A 20 34.38 7.60 10.69
CA PRO A 20 35.75 7.16 10.90
C PRO A 20 36.45 7.87 12.07
N ASN A 21 35.86 8.95 12.61
CA ASN A 21 36.43 9.72 13.72
C ASN A 21 36.03 9.22 15.12
N THR A 22 35.23 8.15 15.20
CA THR A 22 34.74 7.63 16.49
C THR A 22 35.64 6.51 17.03
N ASN A 23 36.37 6.77 18.11
CA ASN A 23 37.34 5.88 18.80
C ASN A 23 36.85 4.40 18.94
N MET A 24 37.63 3.44 18.41
CA MET A 24 37.13 2.14 17.89
C MET A 24 37.32 0.89 18.75
N ASN A 25 37.99 0.86 19.91
CA ASN A 25 38.48 -0.46 20.42
C ASN A 25 37.47 -1.38 21.14
N ALA A 26 36.51 -0.87 21.93
CA ALA A 26 35.45 -1.70 22.55
C ALA A 26 34.13 -1.66 21.77
N ILE A 27 33.96 -0.60 20.99
CA ILE A 27 32.77 -0.27 20.21
C ILE A 27 32.75 -1.10 18.89
N ASP A 28 33.90 -1.39 18.28
CA ASP A 28 33.98 -2.14 17.01
C ASP A 28 33.35 -3.53 17.05
N LYS A 29 33.53 -4.28 18.14
CA LYS A 29 33.01 -5.66 18.23
C LYS A 29 31.48 -5.67 18.27
N GLN A 30 30.88 -4.77 19.05
CA GLN A 30 29.42 -4.63 19.12
C GLN A 30 28.85 -4.09 17.80
N LYS A 31 29.53 -3.12 17.18
CA LYS A 31 29.17 -2.58 15.86
C LYS A 31 29.17 -3.67 14.77
N ARG A 32 30.25 -4.45 14.68
CA ARG A 32 30.38 -5.58 13.74
C ARG A 32 29.36 -6.68 14.02
N SER A 33 29.06 -6.96 15.29
CA SER A 33 28.01 -7.91 15.68
C SER A 33 26.62 -7.46 15.20
N ASN A 34 26.29 -6.18 15.39
CA ASN A 34 25.00 -5.63 14.95
C ASN A 34 24.86 -5.63 13.42
N ILE A 35 25.90 -5.21 12.68
CA ILE A 35 25.92 -5.25 11.22
C ILE A 35 25.79 -6.69 10.72
N SER A 36 26.55 -7.63 11.31
CA SER A 36 26.47 -9.05 10.95
C SER A 36 25.07 -9.63 11.21
N SER A 37 24.42 -9.25 12.31
CA SER A 37 23.05 -9.63 12.63
C SER A 37 22.06 -9.10 11.60
N ILE A 38 22.18 -7.81 11.22
CA ILE A 38 21.31 -7.18 10.22
C ILE A 38 21.51 -7.82 8.84
N LEU A 39 22.76 -7.99 8.40
CA LEU A 39 23.09 -8.64 7.13
C LEU A 39 22.55 -10.07 7.08
N THR A 40 22.66 -10.81 8.18
CA THR A 40 22.09 -12.16 8.28
C THR A 40 20.56 -12.13 8.23
N LYS A 41 19.90 -11.20 8.93
CA LYS A 41 18.43 -11.03 8.89
C LYS A 41 17.90 -10.69 7.50
N ILE A 42 18.66 -9.92 6.72
CA ILE A 42 18.28 -9.61 5.33
C ILE A 42 18.71 -10.71 4.35
N GLY A 43 19.47 -11.72 4.79
CA GLY A 43 19.93 -12.85 3.97
C GLY A 43 21.14 -12.51 3.09
N PHE A 44 21.96 -11.55 3.51
CA PHE A 44 23.15 -11.12 2.78
C PHE A 44 24.40 -11.90 3.23
N TYR A 45 24.98 -12.64 2.27
CA TYR A 45 26.19 -13.46 2.44
C TYR A 45 27.34 -13.01 1.52
N GLY A 46 27.22 -11.82 0.90
CA GLY A 46 28.25 -11.25 0.03
C GLY A 46 29.45 -10.67 0.79
N GLN A 47 30.23 -9.83 0.11
CA GLN A 47 31.41 -9.17 0.69
C GLN A 47 31.04 -8.21 1.83
N ARG A 48 31.08 -8.70 3.08
CA ARG A 48 30.68 -7.94 4.28
C ARG A 48 31.69 -6.87 4.69
N ASN A 49 32.92 -6.97 4.20
CA ASN A 49 33.98 -5.98 4.37
C ASN A 49 33.88 -4.83 3.35
N ASN A 50 33.09 -4.99 2.28
CA ASN A 50 32.87 -3.96 1.29
C ASN A 50 31.63 -3.13 1.67
N VAL A 51 31.88 -1.95 2.21
CA VAL A 51 30.84 -1.04 2.73
C VAL A 51 29.80 -0.69 1.67
N ASN A 52 30.24 -0.40 0.45
CA ASN A 52 29.35 -0.03 -0.65
C ASN A 52 28.37 -1.18 -1.00
N VAL A 53 28.85 -2.42 -1.03
CA VAL A 53 28.00 -3.59 -1.33
C VAL A 53 26.99 -3.84 -0.20
N VAL A 54 27.43 -3.68 1.05
CA VAL A 54 26.57 -3.81 2.24
C VAL A 54 25.48 -2.74 2.24
N GLU A 55 25.86 -1.49 1.98
CA GLU A 55 24.94 -0.35 1.93
C GLU A 55 23.89 -0.53 0.82
N GLN A 56 24.32 -0.92 -0.39
CA GLN A 56 23.40 -1.22 -1.49
C GLN A 56 22.42 -2.34 -1.14
N ALA A 57 22.88 -3.40 -0.48
CA ALA A 57 22.02 -4.51 -0.07
C ALA A 57 20.97 -4.06 0.97
N ILE A 58 21.36 -3.21 1.92
CA ILE A 58 20.44 -2.65 2.92
C ILE A 58 19.41 -1.74 2.21
N ASN A 59 19.87 -0.82 1.37
CA ASN A 59 19.01 0.12 0.65
C ASN A 59 18.00 -0.59 -0.26
N ALA A 60 18.41 -1.65 -0.95
CA ALA A 60 17.53 -2.46 -1.78
C ALA A 60 16.41 -3.13 -0.96
N VAL A 61 16.74 -3.67 0.22
CA VAL A 61 15.76 -4.33 1.10
C VAL A 61 14.80 -3.33 1.73
N VAL A 62 15.30 -2.18 2.19
CA VAL A 62 14.47 -1.09 2.72
C VAL A 62 13.52 -0.57 1.65
N SER A 63 14.03 -0.27 0.46
CA SER A 63 13.23 0.22 -0.68
C SER A 63 12.13 -0.77 -1.07
N ARG A 64 12.47 -2.07 -1.16
CA ARG A 64 11.50 -3.14 -1.41
C ARG A 64 10.43 -3.19 -0.33
N ASN A 65 10.81 -3.09 0.95
CA ASN A 65 9.85 -3.12 2.04
C ASN A 65 8.88 -1.93 2.00
N ILE A 66 9.38 -0.73 1.71
CA ILE A 66 8.56 0.48 1.54
C ILE A 66 7.57 0.25 0.40
N TYR A 67 8.05 -0.15 -0.77
CA TYR A 67 7.22 -0.44 -1.94
C TYR A 67 6.13 -1.48 -1.63
N MET A 68 6.49 -2.59 -0.99
CA MET A 68 5.51 -3.64 -0.65
C MET A 68 4.43 -3.16 0.32
N ASN A 69 4.76 -2.27 1.27
CA ASN A 69 3.75 -1.70 2.18
C ASN A 69 2.82 -0.74 1.43
N GLN A 70 3.39 0.13 0.60
CA GLN A 70 2.62 1.08 -0.21
C GLN A 70 1.71 0.35 -1.19
N SER A 71 2.21 -0.68 -1.86
CA SER A 71 1.44 -1.53 -2.79
C SER A 71 0.27 -2.21 -2.08
N LYS A 72 0.49 -2.80 -0.90
CA LYS A 72 -0.61 -3.39 -0.09
C LYS A 72 -1.66 -2.36 0.29
N ALA A 73 -1.25 -1.17 0.75
CA ALA A 73 -2.17 -0.10 1.09
C ALA A 73 -2.97 0.37 -0.14
N ALA A 74 -2.31 0.53 -1.28
CA ALA A 74 -2.94 0.89 -2.55
C ALA A 74 -3.97 -0.15 -2.99
N THR A 75 -3.66 -1.45 -2.89
CA THR A 75 -4.61 -2.53 -3.21
C THR A 75 -5.85 -2.47 -2.32
N VAL A 76 -5.69 -2.22 -1.02
CA VAL A 76 -6.84 -2.08 -0.10
C VAL A 76 -7.72 -0.89 -0.49
N ILE A 77 -7.12 0.25 -0.82
CA ILE A 77 -7.85 1.45 -1.26
C ILE A 77 -8.58 1.18 -2.59
N GLN A 78 -7.90 0.59 -3.58
CA GLN A 78 -8.47 0.24 -4.88
C GLN A 78 -9.68 -0.68 -4.72
N ASN A 79 -9.59 -1.70 -3.87
CA ASN A 79 -10.70 -2.62 -3.62
C ASN A 79 -11.91 -1.91 -2.98
N ARG A 80 -11.67 -0.98 -2.04
CA ARG A 80 -12.74 -0.18 -1.42
C ARG A 80 -13.42 0.73 -2.43
N VAL A 81 -12.64 1.45 -3.25
CA VAL A 81 -13.16 2.33 -4.29
C VAL A 81 -13.97 1.54 -5.31
N ARG A 82 -13.47 0.39 -5.77
CA ARG A 82 -14.18 -0.49 -6.71
C ARG A 82 -15.51 -0.97 -6.14
N LYS A 83 -15.53 -1.41 -4.87
CA LYS A 83 -16.77 -1.84 -4.20
C LYS A 83 -17.77 -0.70 -4.09
N TRP A 84 -17.32 0.48 -3.65
CA TRP A 84 -18.18 1.66 -3.52
C TRP A 84 -18.76 2.09 -4.87
N PHE A 85 -17.93 2.13 -5.92
CA PHE A 85 -18.38 2.48 -7.27
C PHE A 85 -19.42 1.50 -7.79
N ASN A 86 -19.17 0.20 -7.70
CA ASN A 86 -20.12 -0.83 -8.13
C ASN A 86 -21.46 -0.72 -7.40
N GLN A 87 -21.44 -0.48 -6.08
CA GLN A 87 -22.66 -0.33 -5.30
C GLN A 87 -23.45 0.92 -5.71
N ARG A 88 -22.76 2.04 -5.93
CA ARG A 88 -23.38 3.29 -6.38
C ARG A 88 -23.98 3.16 -7.78
N GLU A 89 -23.29 2.45 -8.68
CA GLU A 89 -23.77 2.24 -10.04
C GLU A 89 -25.01 1.34 -10.07
N GLN A 90 -25.04 0.28 -9.25
CA GLN A 90 -26.25 -0.53 -9.09
C GLN A 90 -27.43 0.29 -8.58
N GLN A 91 -27.21 1.16 -7.58
CA GLN A 91 -28.26 2.05 -7.08
C GLN A 91 -28.77 3.02 -8.17
N ARG A 92 -27.87 3.58 -8.99
CA ARG A 92 -28.24 4.44 -10.12
C ARG A 92 -29.13 3.70 -11.10
N LEU A 93 -28.72 2.49 -11.51
CA LEU A 93 -29.47 1.66 -12.46
C LEU A 93 -30.86 1.29 -11.93
N THR A 94 -30.98 0.88 -10.66
CA THR A 94 -32.28 0.58 -10.06
C THR A 94 -33.20 1.79 -10.06
N ARG A 95 -32.66 2.98 -9.76
CA ARG A 95 -33.44 4.23 -9.77
C ARG A 95 -33.91 4.61 -11.17
N GLU A 96 -33.06 4.46 -12.18
CA GLU A 96 -33.43 4.71 -13.57
C GLU A 96 -34.53 3.77 -14.04
N GLN A 97 -34.46 2.49 -13.67
CA GLN A 97 -35.53 1.52 -13.97
C GLN A 97 -36.85 1.91 -13.29
N GLN A 98 -36.82 2.33 -12.02
CA GLN A 98 -38.02 2.79 -11.31
C GLN A 98 -38.65 4.01 -11.98
N LEU A 99 -37.85 5.02 -12.32
CA LEU A 99 -38.31 6.22 -13.00
C LEU A 99 -38.93 5.89 -14.37
N HIS A 100 -38.33 4.96 -15.12
CA HIS A 100 -38.87 4.52 -16.41
C HIS A 100 -40.24 3.85 -16.27
N MET A 101 -40.40 2.95 -15.29
CA MET A 101 -41.68 2.31 -15.01
C MET A 101 -42.74 3.31 -14.56
N GLU A 102 -42.39 4.26 -13.70
CA GLU A 102 -43.29 5.32 -13.24
C GLU A 102 -43.73 6.21 -14.41
N GLN A 103 -42.80 6.58 -15.29
CA GLN A 103 -43.10 7.38 -16.46
C GLN A 103 -44.03 6.64 -17.45
N GLU A 104 -43.81 5.34 -17.69
CA GLU A 104 -44.72 4.53 -18.50
C GLU A 104 -46.13 4.44 -17.91
N GLN A 105 -46.24 4.30 -16.58
CA GLN A 105 -47.54 4.27 -15.90
C GLN A 105 -48.27 5.60 -16.01
N LEU A 106 -47.58 6.71 -15.74
CA LEU A 106 -48.15 8.06 -15.87
C LEU A 106 -48.59 8.35 -17.31
N GLN A 107 -47.82 7.91 -18.30
CA GLN A 107 -48.17 8.08 -19.70
C GLN A 107 -49.45 7.30 -20.06
N LYS A 108 -49.57 6.04 -19.63
CA LYS A 108 -50.79 5.25 -19.82
C LYS A 108 -52.00 5.90 -19.13
N GLN A 109 -51.83 6.43 -17.92
CA GLN A 109 -52.91 7.12 -17.22
C GLN A 109 -53.34 8.37 -17.99
N CYS A 110 -52.40 9.20 -18.44
CA CYS A 110 -52.73 10.39 -19.25
C CYS A 110 -53.46 10.02 -20.54
N GLU A 111 -53.07 8.94 -21.23
CA GLU A 111 -53.74 8.47 -22.43
C GLU A 111 -55.20 8.04 -22.16
N LEU A 112 -55.46 7.39 -21.03
CA LEU A 112 -56.81 7.03 -20.59
C LEU A 112 -57.63 8.27 -20.26
N ASP A 113 -57.09 9.19 -19.45
CA ASP A 113 -57.78 10.43 -19.05
C ASP A 113 -58.16 11.28 -20.27
N ILE A 114 -57.27 11.39 -21.27
CA ILE A 114 -57.56 12.09 -22.53
C ILE A 114 -58.67 11.42 -23.32
N LYS A 115 -58.74 10.09 -23.30
CA LYS A 115 -59.79 9.34 -24.00
C LYS A 115 -61.15 9.57 -23.35
N GLU A 116 -61.23 9.53 -22.02
CA GLU A 116 -62.47 9.80 -21.28
C GLU A 116 -62.98 11.23 -21.50
N LEU A 117 -62.11 12.22 -21.64
CA LEU A 117 -62.50 13.61 -21.93
C LEU A 117 -63.03 13.84 -23.35
N ARG A 118 -62.86 12.89 -24.28
CA ARG A 118 -63.34 12.98 -25.67
C ARG A 118 -64.66 12.24 -25.92
N GLU A 119 -65.08 11.37 -25.01
CA GLU A 119 -66.38 10.67 -25.02
C GLU A 119 -67.46 11.50 -24.32
#